data_AF-A0A6A6PC71-F1
#
_entry.id   AF-A0A6A6PC71-F1
#
_cell.length_a   1.000
_cell.length_b   1.000
_cell.length_c   1.000
_cell.angle_alpha   90.00
_cell.angle_beta   90.00
_cell.angle_gamma   90.00
#
_symmetry.space_group_name_H-M   'P 1'
#
loop_
_entity.id
_entity.type
_entity.pdbx_description
1 polymer ?
#
loop_
_entity_poly.entity_id
_entity_poly.type
_entity_poly.pdbx_seq_one_letter_code
_entity_poly.pdbx_strand_id
1 'polypeptide(L)'
;MGGQGSSNATKRSPAQTAAGFFWAYDGSNLVGTPPRFFNQVARQVVWSRRPDKEDAGAEANNADFARALALANTALADAGIFAWREKWTFELWRPLSGVRSDPRPEFADPFWLAQGAPETNRNAASFKPPFPSYPSGHATFGGAIFQMLRLYYRQRDGLDFALDGPDDIGFEMVSDELNGVNRDLRQEYDPTQPITAQPGIVRTRVVRHFGSLWEAIFENALSRVFLGVHWRFDAFAAADVLVPLMAGKVEPPYAVDCEGRTVYQKTDEIRYKTMGPRSDRSGMFPIGGVPLGIGIANDIFTSNLKQTPADKQPGGQNMGGVGAPTGSDKGGLKEFAVGMMS
;
A
#
# COMPACT_ATOMS: atom_id res chain seq x y z
N MET A 1 17.93 -1.64 -2.61
CA MET A 1 16.65 -2.26 -2.16
C MET A 1 15.64 -2.51 -3.28
N GLY A 2 15.44 -1.60 -4.25
CA GLY A 2 14.37 -1.74 -5.26
C GLY A 2 14.78 -2.21 -6.67
N GLY A 3 16.06 -2.48 -6.92
CA GLY A 3 16.55 -2.82 -8.26
C GLY A 3 16.17 -4.25 -8.71
N GLN A 4 16.33 -4.55 -9.99
CA GLN A 4 16.17 -5.91 -10.51
C GLN A 4 17.14 -6.90 -9.85
N GLY A 5 16.70 -8.15 -9.70
CA GLY A 5 17.47 -9.20 -9.00
C GLY A 5 18.84 -9.53 -9.61
N SER A 6 19.03 -9.32 -10.91
CA SER A 6 20.30 -9.57 -11.61
C SER A 6 21.32 -8.43 -11.51
N SER A 7 20.94 -7.26 -10.97
CA SER A 7 21.85 -6.12 -10.85
C SER A 7 22.80 -6.26 -9.67
N ASN A 8 24.09 -6.02 -9.87
CA ASN A 8 25.11 -5.99 -8.81
C ASN A 8 24.83 -4.94 -7.71
N ALA A 9 24.08 -3.89 -8.05
CA ALA A 9 23.66 -2.84 -7.11
C ALA A 9 22.48 -3.27 -6.22
N THR A 10 21.76 -4.35 -6.58
CA THR A 10 20.63 -4.85 -5.80
C THR A 10 21.12 -5.64 -4.60
N LYS A 11 20.94 -5.08 -3.40
CA LYS A 11 21.23 -5.77 -2.13
C LYS A 11 20.04 -6.50 -1.51
N ARG A 12 18.84 -6.31 -2.08
CA ARG A 12 17.59 -6.90 -1.55
C ARG A 12 17.71 -8.42 -1.42
N SER A 13 17.28 -8.97 -0.29
CA SER A 13 17.27 -10.42 -0.08
C SER A 13 16.14 -11.13 -0.85
N PRO A 14 16.22 -12.47 -1.04
CA PRO A 14 15.11 -13.25 -1.58
C PRO A 14 13.81 -13.10 -0.78
N ALA A 15 13.89 -13.10 0.56
CA ALA A 15 12.73 -12.91 1.44
C ALA A 15 12.08 -11.52 1.24
N GLN A 16 12.88 -10.47 1.08
CA GLN A 16 12.36 -9.13 0.77
C GLN A 16 11.75 -9.05 -0.64
N THR A 17 12.24 -9.87 -1.60
CA THR A 17 11.59 -10.01 -2.91
C THR A 17 10.22 -10.66 -2.80
N ALA A 18 10.11 -11.73 -2.00
CA ALA A 18 8.83 -12.37 -1.71
C ALA A 18 7.86 -11.38 -1.02
N ALA A 19 8.32 -10.61 -0.03
CA ALA A 19 7.51 -9.54 0.59
C ALA A 19 7.06 -8.48 -0.43
N GLY A 20 7.93 -8.09 -1.38
CA GLY A 20 7.59 -7.19 -2.47
C GLY A 20 6.41 -7.68 -3.31
N PHE A 21 6.50 -8.91 -3.82
CA PHE A 21 5.45 -9.50 -4.65
C PHE A 21 4.19 -9.88 -3.88
N PHE A 22 4.32 -10.32 -2.63
CA PHE A 22 3.19 -10.77 -1.81
C PHE A 22 2.07 -9.72 -1.72
N TRP A 23 2.44 -8.44 -1.61
CA TRP A 23 1.52 -7.31 -1.50
C TRP A 23 1.22 -6.60 -2.83
N ALA A 24 1.56 -7.19 -3.99
CA ALA A 24 1.51 -6.49 -5.27
C ALA A 24 0.09 -6.17 -5.75
N TYR A 25 -0.62 -7.12 -6.37
CA TYR A 25 -2.00 -6.95 -6.85
C TYR A 25 -2.12 -5.67 -7.69
N ASP A 26 -1.23 -5.51 -8.68
CA ASP A 26 -1.10 -4.27 -9.44
C ASP A 26 -2.02 -4.24 -10.68
N GLY A 27 -3.24 -4.79 -10.56
CA GLY A 27 -4.22 -4.84 -11.66
C GLY A 27 -4.02 -6.00 -12.63
N SER A 28 -3.34 -7.06 -12.19
CA SER A 28 -3.01 -8.21 -13.04
C SER A 28 -4.20 -9.14 -13.31
N ASN A 29 -4.14 -9.88 -14.42
CA ASN A 29 -5.18 -10.82 -14.84
C ASN A 29 -5.43 -11.88 -13.75
N LEU A 30 -6.70 -12.13 -13.42
CA LEU A 30 -7.15 -13.08 -12.37
C LEU A 30 -6.69 -12.74 -10.94
N VAL A 31 -5.98 -11.62 -10.72
CA VAL A 31 -5.48 -11.18 -9.41
C VAL A 31 -6.16 -9.89 -8.97
N GLY A 32 -6.35 -8.91 -9.85
CA GLY A 32 -7.02 -7.65 -9.54
C GLY A 32 -6.13 -6.65 -8.80
N THR A 33 -6.76 -5.79 -7.98
CA THR A 33 -6.14 -4.60 -7.35
C THR A 33 -5.90 -4.77 -5.85
N PRO A 34 -5.11 -3.88 -5.18
CA PRO A 34 -4.79 -4.05 -3.77
C PRO A 34 -6.01 -4.13 -2.83
N PRO A 35 -7.11 -3.36 -3.03
CA PRO A 35 -8.34 -3.52 -2.24
C PRO A 35 -8.90 -4.94 -2.21
N ARG A 36 -8.71 -5.75 -3.27
CA ARG A 36 -9.08 -7.16 -3.26
C ARG A 36 -8.27 -7.94 -2.24
N PHE A 37 -6.94 -7.78 -2.23
CA PHE A 37 -6.09 -8.51 -1.28
C PHE A 37 -6.38 -8.10 0.15
N PHE A 38 -6.52 -6.81 0.41
CA PHE A 38 -6.86 -6.31 1.74
C PHE A 38 -8.19 -6.87 2.23
N ASN A 39 -9.19 -7.03 1.35
CA ASN A 39 -10.44 -7.71 1.71
C ASN A 39 -10.25 -9.22 1.92
N GLN A 40 -9.36 -9.91 1.21
CA GLN A 40 -9.05 -11.31 1.49
C GLN A 40 -8.48 -11.46 2.90
N VAL A 41 -7.54 -10.59 3.30
CA VAL A 41 -6.99 -10.55 4.66
C VAL A 41 -8.08 -10.19 5.68
N ALA A 42 -8.86 -9.14 5.45
CA ALA A 42 -9.93 -8.73 6.36
C ALA A 42 -10.96 -9.84 6.59
N ARG A 43 -11.35 -10.56 5.53
CA ARG A 43 -12.25 -11.73 5.63
C ARG A 43 -11.65 -12.83 6.50
N GLN A 44 -10.36 -13.09 6.38
CA GLN A 44 -9.69 -14.07 7.24
C GLN A 44 -9.69 -13.65 8.70
N VAL A 45 -9.31 -12.41 8.99
CA VAL A 45 -9.28 -11.86 10.35
C VAL A 45 -10.68 -11.92 10.96
N VAL A 46 -11.68 -11.39 10.25
CA VAL A 46 -13.09 -11.37 10.68
C VAL A 46 -13.63 -12.77 10.92
N TRP A 47 -13.38 -13.71 10.00
CA TRP A 47 -13.80 -15.10 10.17
C TRP A 47 -13.14 -15.77 11.39
N SER A 48 -11.84 -15.55 11.58
CA SER A 48 -11.08 -16.11 12.70
C SER A 48 -11.51 -15.54 14.04
N ARG A 49 -12.06 -14.32 14.07
CA ARG A 49 -12.50 -13.59 15.27
C ARG A 49 -14.02 -13.48 15.42
N ARG A 50 -14.79 -14.20 14.59
CA ARG A 50 -16.26 -14.26 14.67
C ARG A 50 -16.74 -14.62 16.10
N PRO A 51 -17.83 -14.01 16.60
CA PRO A 51 -18.37 -14.28 17.94
C PRO A 51 -18.73 -15.74 18.18
N ASP A 52 -19.45 -16.37 17.25
CA ASP A 52 -19.91 -17.76 17.38
C ASP A 52 -19.05 -18.71 16.55
N LYS A 53 -18.34 -19.61 17.23
CA LYS A 53 -17.46 -20.59 16.58
C LYS A 53 -18.19 -21.83 16.09
N GLU A 54 -19.36 -22.13 16.63
CA GLU A 54 -20.10 -23.37 16.39
C GLU A 54 -21.10 -23.20 15.26
N ASP A 55 -21.82 -22.08 15.21
CA ASP A 55 -22.77 -21.75 14.15
C ASP A 55 -22.25 -20.62 13.24
N ALA A 56 -21.83 -21.00 12.03
CA ALA A 56 -21.38 -20.06 11.01
C ALA A 56 -22.49 -19.07 10.56
N GLY A 57 -23.77 -19.45 10.68
CA GLY A 57 -24.92 -18.66 10.27
C GLY A 57 -25.51 -17.77 11.38
N ALA A 58 -24.94 -17.79 12.58
CA ALA A 58 -25.45 -17.04 13.72
C ALA A 58 -25.58 -15.53 13.43
N GLU A 59 -26.69 -14.92 13.86
CA GLU A 59 -26.93 -13.47 13.67
C GLU A 59 -25.84 -12.59 14.31
N ALA A 60 -25.19 -13.05 15.38
CA ALA A 60 -24.05 -12.37 15.97
C ALA A 60 -22.86 -12.29 14.99
N ASN A 61 -22.61 -13.34 14.21
CA ASN A 61 -21.60 -13.34 13.16
C ASN A 61 -22.01 -12.39 12.03
N ASN A 62 -23.28 -12.42 11.60
CA ASN A 62 -23.79 -11.53 10.55
C ASN A 62 -23.59 -10.06 10.90
N ALA A 63 -23.96 -9.66 12.12
CA ALA A 63 -23.80 -8.28 12.60
C ALA A 63 -22.31 -7.87 12.72
N ASP A 64 -21.46 -8.77 13.23
CA ASP A 64 -20.01 -8.55 13.36
C ASP A 64 -19.37 -8.32 11.98
N PHE A 65 -19.67 -9.19 11.02
CA PHE A 65 -19.13 -9.12 9.66
C PHE A 65 -19.58 -7.86 8.95
N ALA A 66 -20.87 -7.53 9.02
CA ALA A 66 -21.43 -6.34 8.42
C ALA A 66 -20.74 -5.08 8.95
N ARG A 67 -20.57 -4.97 10.28
CA ARG A 67 -19.95 -3.79 10.89
C ARG A 67 -18.46 -3.69 10.59
N ALA A 68 -17.70 -4.77 10.77
CA ALA A 68 -16.25 -4.78 10.54
C ALA A 68 -15.91 -4.46 9.08
N LEU A 69 -16.60 -5.11 8.12
CA LEU A 69 -16.34 -4.92 6.70
C LEU A 69 -16.85 -3.58 6.17
N ALA A 70 -17.94 -3.03 6.71
CA ALA A 70 -18.39 -1.68 6.36
C ALA A 70 -17.35 -0.63 6.78
N LEU A 71 -16.89 -0.69 8.04
CA LEU A 71 -15.83 0.18 8.54
C LEU A 71 -14.55 0.07 7.70
N ALA A 72 -14.08 -1.16 7.48
CA ALA A 72 -12.85 -1.44 6.74
C ALA A 72 -12.90 -0.93 5.29
N ASN A 73 -14.01 -1.17 4.58
CA ASN A 73 -14.14 -0.76 3.18
C ASN A 73 -14.41 0.73 3.01
N THR A 74 -15.10 1.38 3.95
CA THR A 74 -15.21 2.85 3.94
C THR A 74 -13.85 3.50 4.18
N ALA A 75 -13.04 2.96 5.11
CA ALA A 75 -11.67 3.44 5.32
C ALA A 75 -10.79 3.26 4.07
N LEU A 76 -10.92 2.13 3.36
CA LEU A 76 -10.24 1.93 2.07
C LEU A 76 -10.68 2.94 1.01
N ALA A 77 -11.97 3.24 0.92
CA ALA A 77 -12.49 4.17 -0.07
C ALA A 77 -11.89 5.57 0.13
N ASP A 78 -11.93 6.10 1.35
CA ASP A 78 -11.38 7.41 1.69
C ASP A 78 -9.86 7.44 1.58
N ALA A 79 -9.17 6.34 1.94
CA ALA A 79 -7.73 6.18 1.70
C ALA A 79 -7.38 6.35 0.22
N GLY A 80 -8.19 5.79 -0.68
CA GLY A 80 -8.04 5.98 -2.13
C GLY A 80 -8.21 7.44 -2.53
N ILE A 81 -9.28 8.09 -2.07
CA ILE A 81 -9.57 9.50 -2.39
C ILE A 81 -8.40 10.40 -1.96
N PHE A 82 -7.98 10.32 -0.70
CA PHE A 82 -6.94 11.21 -0.19
C PHE A 82 -5.56 10.86 -0.74
N ALA A 83 -5.21 9.58 -0.91
CA ALA A 83 -3.94 9.22 -1.53
C ALA A 83 -3.84 9.74 -2.97
N TRP A 84 -4.89 9.59 -3.78
CA TRP A 84 -4.88 10.09 -5.16
C TRP A 84 -4.90 11.62 -5.22
N ARG A 85 -5.63 12.30 -4.33
CA ARG A 85 -5.57 13.75 -4.23
C ARG A 85 -4.14 14.23 -4.01
N GLU A 86 -3.44 13.66 -3.03
CA GLU A 86 -2.06 14.07 -2.73
C GLU A 86 -1.10 13.70 -3.86
N LYS A 87 -1.24 12.53 -4.48
CA LYS A 87 -0.45 12.13 -5.67
C LYS A 87 -0.46 13.18 -6.76
N TRP A 88 -1.66 13.65 -7.12
CA TRP A 88 -1.82 14.66 -8.17
C TRP A 88 -1.65 16.10 -7.68
N THR A 89 -1.57 16.31 -6.37
CA THR A 89 -1.15 17.61 -5.81
C THR A 89 0.36 17.79 -5.93
N PHE A 90 1.14 16.73 -5.69
CA PHE A 90 2.60 16.80 -5.67
C PHE A 90 3.28 16.39 -6.97
N GLU A 91 2.62 15.56 -7.78
CA GLU A 91 3.11 15.06 -9.08
C GLU A 91 4.54 14.49 -9.01
N LEU A 92 4.90 13.92 -7.85
CA LEU A 92 6.26 13.50 -7.60
C LEU A 92 6.64 12.33 -8.50
N TRP A 93 7.81 12.44 -9.13
CA TRP A 93 8.38 11.38 -9.95
C TRP A 93 8.61 10.09 -9.16
N ARG A 94 8.69 8.99 -9.89
CA ARG A 94 8.91 7.66 -9.32
C ARG A 94 10.39 7.27 -9.32
N PRO A 95 10.82 6.30 -8.47
CA PRO A 95 12.22 5.91 -8.36
C PRO A 95 12.91 5.62 -9.68
N LEU A 96 12.29 4.86 -10.59
CA LEU A 96 12.90 4.56 -11.89
C LEU A 96 13.21 5.81 -12.73
N SER A 97 12.41 6.87 -12.63
CA SER A 97 12.69 8.11 -13.35
C SER A 97 13.69 8.95 -12.57
N GLY A 98 13.52 9.08 -11.25
CA GLY A 98 14.41 9.88 -10.41
C GLY A 98 15.85 9.35 -10.36
N VAL A 99 16.06 8.05 -10.32
CA VAL A 99 17.40 7.44 -10.34
C VAL A 99 18.07 7.61 -11.72
N ARG A 100 17.31 7.44 -12.81
CA ARG A 100 17.85 7.58 -14.17
C ARG A 100 18.13 9.02 -14.57
N SER A 101 17.32 9.94 -14.08
CA SER A 101 17.36 11.36 -14.42
C SER A 101 17.88 12.24 -13.28
N ASP A 102 18.57 11.66 -12.29
CA ASP A 102 19.23 12.46 -11.25
C ASP A 102 20.26 13.38 -11.94
N PRO A 103 20.24 14.70 -11.67
CA PRO A 103 21.14 15.63 -12.34
C PRO A 103 22.60 15.50 -11.86
N ARG A 104 22.86 14.72 -10.81
CA ARG A 104 24.19 14.53 -10.23
C ARG A 104 24.79 13.20 -10.72
N PRO A 105 25.83 13.23 -11.56
CA PRO A 105 26.38 12.02 -12.18
C PRO A 105 26.85 10.94 -11.18
N GLU A 106 27.26 11.33 -9.98
CA GLU A 106 27.71 10.42 -8.92
C GLU A 106 26.56 9.69 -8.20
N PHE A 107 25.31 10.15 -8.36
CA PHE A 107 24.11 9.53 -7.80
C PHE A 107 23.18 8.94 -8.86
N ALA A 108 23.34 9.33 -10.13
CA ALA A 108 22.54 8.84 -11.24
C ALA A 108 22.97 7.43 -11.68
N ASP A 109 21.98 6.62 -12.06
CA ASP A 109 22.20 5.42 -12.88
C ASP A 109 21.21 5.48 -14.05
N PRO A 110 21.62 6.04 -15.21
CA PRO A 110 20.77 6.19 -16.40
C PRO A 110 20.21 4.87 -16.96
N PHE A 111 20.80 3.73 -16.57
CA PHE A 111 20.43 2.41 -17.04
C PHE A 111 19.71 1.58 -15.96
N TRP A 112 19.51 2.14 -14.77
CA TRP A 112 18.90 1.45 -13.64
C TRP A 112 17.56 0.82 -14.02
N LEU A 113 17.31 -0.40 -13.54
CA LEU A 113 16.03 -1.07 -13.67
C LEU A 113 15.48 -1.41 -12.29
N ALA A 114 14.23 -1.03 -12.04
CA ALA A 114 13.49 -1.45 -10.86
C ALA A 114 13.08 -2.92 -10.99
N GLN A 115 12.88 -3.60 -9.86
CA GLN A 115 12.19 -4.89 -9.84
C GLN A 115 10.80 -4.78 -10.49
N GLY A 116 10.11 -3.66 -10.26
CA GLY A 116 8.86 -3.28 -10.91
C GLY A 116 7.61 -3.91 -10.29
N ALA A 117 6.46 -3.35 -10.61
CA ALA A 117 5.16 -3.97 -10.35
C ALA A 117 5.01 -5.21 -11.27
N PRO A 118 4.59 -6.38 -10.76
CA PRO A 118 4.48 -7.58 -11.57
C PRO A 118 3.33 -7.49 -12.58
N GLU A 119 3.54 -8.01 -13.79
CA GLU A 119 2.50 -8.25 -14.80
C GLU A 119 2.05 -9.72 -14.72
N THR A 120 1.46 -10.10 -13.59
CA THR A 120 1.08 -11.49 -13.31
C THR A 120 0.06 -12.02 -14.32
N ASN A 121 0.23 -13.28 -14.71
CA ASN A 121 -0.61 -13.95 -15.71
C ASN A 121 -0.61 -13.22 -17.07
N ARG A 122 0.54 -12.62 -17.44
CA ARG A 122 0.84 -12.01 -18.74
C ARG A 122 2.27 -12.33 -19.15
N ASN A 123 2.60 -12.08 -20.42
CA ASN A 123 3.94 -12.16 -21.00
C ASN A 123 4.60 -10.77 -21.13
N ALA A 124 4.32 -9.88 -20.18
CA ALA A 124 4.85 -8.52 -20.18
C ALA A 124 5.94 -8.34 -19.12
N ALA A 125 6.86 -7.42 -19.36
CA ALA A 125 7.85 -7.04 -18.37
C ALA A 125 7.20 -6.29 -17.21
N SER A 126 7.78 -6.36 -16.01
CA SER A 126 7.34 -5.57 -14.87
C SER A 126 7.33 -4.07 -15.19
N PHE A 127 6.37 -3.36 -14.61
CA PHE A 127 6.05 -2.00 -15.01
C PHE A 127 6.12 -1.04 -13.83
N LYS A 128 5.82 0.23 -14.13
CA LYS A 128 5.71 1.29 -13.15
C LYS A 128 4.27 1.81 -13.19
N PRO A 129 3.51 1.78 -12.09
CA PRO A 129 2.11 2.16 -12.18
C PRO A 129 1.93 3.62 -12.63
N PRO A 130 0.96 3.92 -13.52
CA PRO A 130 0.88 5.15 -14.32
C PRO A 130 0.30 6.34 -13.55
N PHE A 131 0.91 6.66 -12.42
CA PHE A 131 0.53 7.77 -11.55
C PHE A 131 1.71 8.20 -10.66
N PRO A 132 1.69 9.44 -10.11
CA PRO A 132 2.73 9.96 -9.24
C PRO A 132 3.06 9.08 -8.04
N SER A 133 4.26 9.26 -7.49
CA SER A 133 4.80 8.41 -6.42
C SER A 133 4.21 8.76 -5.05
N TYR A 134 4.25 10.02 -4.62
CA TYR A 134 3.97 10.40 -3.24
C TYR A 134 2.50 10.80 -2.99
N PRO A 135 1.82 10.23 -1.98
CA PRO A 135 2.22 9.09 -1.14
C PRO A 135 1.95 7.75 -1.84
N SER A 136 2.46 6.64 -1.30
CA SER A 136 2.17 5.31 -1.82
C SER A 136 0.73 4.91 -1.54
N GLY A 137 -0.03 4.51 -2.58
CA GLY A 137 -1.41 4.05 -2.43
C GLY A 137 -1.52 2.81 -1.55
N HIS A 138 -0.66 1.80 -1.77
CA HIS A 138 -0.56 0.61 -0.91
C HIS A 138 -0.35 0.98 0.55
N ALA A 139 0.59 1.88 0.85
CA ALA A 139 0.86 2.30 2.22
C ALA A 139 -0.37 2.95 2.87
N THR A 140 -1.09 3.81 2.13
CA THR A 140 -2.32 4.45 2.63
C THR A 140 -3.46 3.45 2.82
N PHE A 141 -3.70 2.56 1.86
CA PHE A 141 -4.73 1.54 1.98
C PHE A 141 -4.47 0.58 3.14
N GLY A 142 -3.24 0.07 3.27
CA GLY A 142 -2.85 -0.81 4.36
C GLY A 142 -2.95 -0.11 5.71
N GLY A 143 -2.44 1.12 5.82
CA GLY A 143 -2.58 1.94 7.02
C GLY A 143 -4.05 2.12 7.42
N ALA A 144 -4.94 2.38 6.47
CA ALA A 144 -6.37 2.59 6.75
C ALA A 144 -7.10 1.31 7.15
N ILE A 145 -7.02 0.25 6.35
CA ILE A 145 -7.83 -0.96 6.61
C ILE A 145 -7.36 -1.69 7.88
N PHE A 146 -6.06 -1.80 8.08
CA PHE A 146 -5.52 -2.52 9.22
C PHE A 146 -5.65 -1.71 10.51
N GLN A 147 -5.51 -0.38 10.47
CA GLN A 147 -5.85 0.45 11.62
C GLN A 147 -7.34 0.36 11.95
N MET A 148 -8.22 0.35 10.96
CA MET A 148 -9.65 0.23 11.19
C MET A 148 -10.02 -1.10 11.90
N LEU A 149 -9.43 -2.21 11.45
CA LEU A 149 -9.61 -3.51 12.12
C LEU A 149 -9.01 -3.52 13.53
N ARG A 150 -7.83 -2.90 13.74
CA ARG A 150 -7.26 -2.72 15.07
C ARG A 150 -8.22 -1.97 16.00
N LEU A 151 -8.73 -0.82 15.59
CA LEU A 151 -9.69 -0.03 16.38
C LEU A 151 -10.96 -0.82 16.69
N TYR A 152 -11.50 -1.51 15.69
CA TYR A 152 -12.70 -2.32 15.83
C TYR A 152 -12.54 -3.42 16.88
N TYR A 153 -11.50 -4.27 16.76
CA TYR A 153 -11.27 -5.36 17.70
C TYR A 153 -10.80 -4.88 19.06
N ARG A 154 -10.06 -3.77 19.13
CA ARG A 154 -9.71 -3.15 20.41
C ARG A 154 -10.96 -2.77 21.20
N GLN A 155 -11.94 -2.14 20.55
CA GLN A 155 -13.19 -1.75 21.21
C GLN A 155 -14.10 -2.96 21.47
N ARG A 156 -14.28 -3.85 20.50
CA ARG A 156 -15.20 -4.99 20.57
C ARG A 156 -14.75 -6.03 21.60
N ASP A 157 -13.46 -6.38 21.59
CA ASP A 157 -12.89 -7.44 22.42
C ASP A 157 -12.23 -6.90 23.70
N GLY A 158 -12.17 -5.58 23.89
CA GLY A 158 -11.54 -4.96 25.05
C GLY A 158 -10.02 -5.16 25.10
N LEU A 159 -9.36 -5.24 23.93
CA LEU A 159 -7.91 -5.47 23.87
C LEU A 159 -7.13 -4.26 24.35
N ASP A 160 -6.01 -4.52 25.02
CA ASP A 160 -5.14 -3.49 25.58
C ASP A 160 -3.83 -3.37 24.79
N PHE A 161 -3.92 -2.67 23.67
CA PHE A 161 -2.75 -2.18 22.94
C PHE A 161 -2.87 -0.68 22.66
N ALA A 162 -1.71 -0.03 22.48
CA ALA A 162 -1.63 1.39 22.15
C ALA A 162 -2.18 1.66 20.74
N LEU A 163 -2.94 2.75 20.58
CA LEU A 163 -3.56 3.12 19.30
C LEU A 163 -2.55 3.32 18.17
N ASP A 164 -1.33 3.75 18.54
CA ASP A 164 -0.20 4.06 17.67
C ASP A 164 0.95 3.04 17.76
N GLY A 165 0.74 1.89 18.41
CA GLY A 165 1.75 0.83 18.60
C GLY A 165 1.26 -0.56 18.18
N PRO A 166 2.08 -1.62 18.29
CA PRO A 166 1.73 -2.96 17.83
C PRO A 166 0.49 -3.53 18.54
N ASP A 167 -0.35 -4.22 17.77
CA ASP A 167 -1.42 -5.10 18.26
C ASP A 167 -0.95 -6.56 18.30
N ASP A 168 -1.85 -7.48 18.66
CA ASP A 168 -1.64 -8.94 18.67
C ASP A 168 -2.63 -9.69 17.76
N ILE A 169 -3.19 -9.00 16.75
CA ILE A 169 -4.18 -9.54 15.81
C ILE A 169 -3.44 -10.20 14.64
N GLY A 170 -3.03 -11.46 14.84
CA GLY A 170 -2.33 -12.24 13.83
C GLY A 170 -3.23 -12.91 12.78
N PHE A 171 -2.63 -13.28 11.65
CA PHE A 171 -3.26 -14.06 10.57
C PHE A 171 -2.22 -14.81 9.71
N GLU A 172 -2.67 -15.81 8.94
CA GLU A 172 -1.84 -16.60 8.02
C GLU A 172 -2.38 -16.53 6.59
N MET A 173 -1.64 -16.00 5.63
CA MET A 173 -2.17 -15.79 4.28
C MET A 173 -1.24 -16.34 3.19
N VAL A 174 -1.86 -16.78 2.09
CA VAL A 174 -1.20 -17.03 0.80
C VAL A 174 -1.70 -16.01 -0.19
N SER A 175 -0.81 -15.15 -0.67
CA SER A 175 -1.09 -14.17 -1.70
C SER A 175 -1.31 -14.84 -3.06
N ASP A 176 -2.24 -14.34 -3.86
CA ASP A 176 -2.44 -14.80 -5.23
C ASP A 176 -1.20 -14.56 -6.11
N GLU A 177 -0.33 -13.63 -5.73
CA GLU A 177 0.94 -13.37 -6.42
C GLU A 177 1.97 -14.49 -6.20
N LEU A 178 1.79 -15.30 -5.15
CA LEU A 178 2.71 -16.33 -4.66
C LEU A 178 1.94 -17.56 -4.16
N ASN A 179 1.05 -18.11 -4.99
CA ASN A 179 0.13 -19.19 -4.61
C ASN A 179 0.48 -20.59 -5.15
N GLY A 180 1.49 -20.72 -6.02
CA GLY A 180 1.80 -21.98 -6.71
C GLY A 180 0.96 -22.27 -7.96
N VAL A 181 0.14 -21.30 -8.39
CA VAL A 181 -0.80 -21.45 -9.53
C VAL A 181 -0.56 -20.38 -10.58
N ASN A 182 -0.63 -19.11 -10.16
CA ASN A 182 -0.37 -17.95 -11.00
C ASN A 182 1.09 -17.93 -11.47
N ARG A 183 1.34 -17.27 -12.60
CA ARG A 183 2.59 -17.43 -13.35
C ARG A 183 2.92 -16.22 -14.21
N ASP A 184 4.19 -16.09 -14.56
CA ASP A 184 4.64 -15.21 -15.63
C ASP A 184 4.57 -15.98 -16.95
N LEU A 185 3.68 -15.59 -17.86
CA LEU A 185 3.39 -16.36 -19.08
C LEU A 185 4.50 -16.19 -20.12
N ARG A 186 4.65 -17.19 -20.99
CA ARG A 186 5.57 -17.13 -22.15
C ARG A 186 4.88 -16.66 -23.44
N GLN A 187 3.57 -16.50 -23.39
CA GLN A 187 2.70 -16.08 -24.48
C GLN A 187 1.56 -15.21 -23.94
N GLU A 188 0.79 -14.57 -24.83
CA GLU A 188 -0.36 -13.77 -24.41
C GLU A 188 -1.35 -14.59 -23.59
N TYR A 189 -2.01 -13.93 -22.65
CA TYR A 189 -3.02 -14.54 -21.80
C TYR A 189 -4.26 -14.93 -22.63
N ASP A 190 -4.64 -16.20 -22.57
CA ASP A 190 -5.87 -16.70 -23.18
C ASP A 190 -7.00 -16.78 -22.13
N PRO A 191 -8.05 -15.94 -22.21
CA PRO A 191 -9.15 -15.97 -21.26
C PRO A 191 -10.05 -17.21 -21.39
N THR A 192 -9.92 -18.00 -22.46
CA THR A 192 -10.73 -19.20 -22.69
C THR A 192 -10.15 -20.46 -22.03
N GLN A 193 -8.92 -20.39 -21.53
CA GLN A 193 -8.22 -21.51 -20.91
C GLN A 193 -7.89 -21.26 -19.44
N PRO A 194 -7.95 -22.28 -18.58
CA PRO A 194 -7.50 -22.14 -17.20
C PRO A 194 -6.01 -21.77 -17.17
N ILE A 195 -5.61 -20.91 -16.23
CA ILE A 195 -4.22 -20.44 -16.10
C ILE A 195 -3.21 -21.59 -15.98
N THR A 196 -3.64 -22.73 -15.41
CA THR A 196 -2.84 -23.93 -15.24
C THR A 196 -2.45 -24.61 -16.56
N ALA A 197 -3.25 -24.46 -17.61
CA ALA A 197 -2.98 -25.00 -18.94
C ALA A 197 -2.06 -24.10 -19.78
N GLN A 198 -1.83 -22.85 -19.36
CA GLN A 198 -1.05 -21.89 -20.12
C GLN A 198 0.45 -21.94 -19.72
N PRO A 199 1.38 -22.14 -20.67
CA PRO A 199 2.82 -22.17 -20.38
C PRO A 199 3.35 -20.88 -19.74
N GLY A 200 4.16 -21.02 -18.68
CA GLY A 200 4.71 -19.90 -17.91
C GLY A 200 5.64 -20.36 -16.80
N ILE A 201 6.30 -19.41 -16.12
CA ILE A 201 7.06 -19.67 -14.90
C ILE A 201 6.10 -19.52 -13.71
N VAL A 202 5.85 -20.63 -13.02
CA VAL A 202 4.93 -20.66 -11.88
C VAL A 202 5.51 -19.88 -10.70
N ARG A 203 4.69 -19.01 -10.11
CA ARG A 203 5.03 -18.28 -8.89
C ARG A 203 5.07 -19.24 -7.71
N THR A 204 6.16 -19.20 -6.95
CA THR A 204 6.34 -20.07 -5.77
C THR A 204 5.19 -19.87 -4.78
N ARG A 205 4.66 -20.96 -4.20
CA ARG A 205 3.69 -20.88 -3.10
C ARG A 205 4.40 -20.44 -1.82
N VAL A 206 4.02 -19.29 -1.28
CA VAL A 206 4.58 -18.76 -0.03
C VAL A 206 3.45 -18.56 0.98
N VAL A 207 3.47 -19.34 2.06
CA VAL A 207 2.60 -19.15 3.22
C VAL A 207 3.25 -18.15 4.16
N ARG A 208 2.55 -17.08 4.50
CA ARG A 208 3.03 -16.01 5.37
C ARG A 208 2.22 -15.98 6.64
N HIS A 209 2.92 -15.84 7.77
CA HIS A 209 2.31 -15.60 9.07
C HIS A 209 2.65 -14.18 9.48
N PHE A 210 1.65 -13.46 9.98
CA PHE A 210 1.80 -12.13 10.58
C PHE A 210 1.34 -12.24 12.03
N GLY A 211 2.16 -11.76 12.96
CA GLY A 211 1.86 -11.75 14.39
C GLY A 211 0.90 -10.61 14.78
N SER A 212 0.79 -9.58 13.94
CA SER A 212 -0.07 -8.43 14.16
C SER A 212 -0.51 -7.75 12.87
N LEU A 213 -1.58 -6.97 12.94
CA LEU A 213 -1.97 -6.06 11.86
C LEU A 213 -0.96 -4.92 11.70
N TRP A 214 -0.24 -4.54 12.76
CA TRP A 214 0.87 -3.57 12.70
C TRP A 214 2.04 -4.05 11.83
N GLU A 215 2.41 -5.32 11.96
CA GLU A 215 3.42 -5.95 11.09
C GLU A 215 2.95 -5.95 9.62
N ALA A 216 1.67 -6.24 9.39
CA ALA A 216 1.07 -6.21 8.05
C ALA A 216 1.08 -4.79 7.45
N ILE A 217 0.76 -3.74 8.23
CA ILE A 217 0.87 -2.33 7.80
C ILE A 217 2.30 -2.04 7.32
N PHE A 218 3.28 -2.40 8.14
CA PHE A 218 4.68 -2.12 7.89
C PHE A 218 5.20 -2.83 6.64
N GLU A 219 4.98 -4.15 6.53
CA GLU A 219 5.48 -4.91 5.38
C GLU A 219 4.78 -4.53 4.08
N ASN A 220 3.45 -4.32 4.11
CA ASN A 220 2.71 -3.83 2.95
C ASN A 220 3.32 -2.52 2.42
N ALA A 221 3.62 -1.57 3.30
CA ALA A 221 4.21 -0.31 2.90
C ALA A 221 5.64 -0.49 2.33
N LEU A 222 6.45 -1.35 2.95
CA LEU A 222 7.80 -1.67 2.49
C LEU A 222 7.88 -2.47 1.19
N SER A 223 6.87 -3.28 0.90
CA SER A 223 6.80 -4.10 -0.31
C SER A 223 7.10 -3.26 -1.56
N ARG A 224 6.65 -2.00 -1.57
CA ARG A 224 6.79 -1.09 -2.70
C ARG A 224 8.20 -0.52 -2.86
N VAL A 225 8.93 -0.40 -1.75
CA VAL A 225 10.37 -0.07 -1.75
C VAL A 225 11.16 -1.25 -2.29
N PHE A 226 10.79 -2.47 -1.91
CA PHE A 226 11.40 -3.71 -2.42
C PHE A 226 11.16 -3.91 -3.91
N LEU A 227 9.98 -3.53 -4.43
CA LEU A 227 9.70 -3.51 -5.86
C LEU A 227 10.34 -2.31 -6.60
N GLY A 228 10.90 -1.32 -5.89
CA GLY A 228 11.51 -0.14 -6.52
C GLY A 228 10.52 0.79 -7.23
N VAL A 229 9.23 0.70 -6.89
CA VAL A 229 8.17 1.55 -7.47
C VAL A 229 7.83 2.75 -6.58
N HIS A 230 8.29 2.77 -5.34
CA HIS A 230 8.10 3.86 -4.39
C HIS A 230 9.40 4.22 -3.66
N TRP A 231 9.53 5.50 -3.32
CA TRP A 231 10.56 5.98 -2.39
C TRP A 231 10.19 5.57 -0.97
N ARG A 232 11.17 5.52 -0.06
CA ARG A 232 10.90 5.24 1.36
C ARG A 232 9.90 6.21 1.99
N PHE A 233 10.00 7.50 1.65
CA PHE A 233 9.11 8.54 2.19
C PHE A 233 7.70 8.49 1.62
N ASP A 234 7.47 7.78 0.50
CA ASP A 234 6.12 7.51 0.01
C ASP A 234 5.34 6.61 0.98
N ALA A 235 6.04 5.78 1.75
CA ALA A 235 5.47 4.89 2.74
C ALA A 235 5.30 5.57 4.11
N PHE A 236 6.38 6.13 4.66
CA PHE A 236 6.45 6.69 6.01
C PHE A 236 7.68 7.60 6.15
N ALA A 237 7.80 8.35 7.24
CA ALA A 237 9.05 9.01 7.56
C ALA A 237 10.17 7.98 7.81
N ALA A 238 11.36 8.21 7.25
CA ALA A 238 12.48 7.29 7.43
C ALA A 238 12.92 7.18 8.90
N ALA A 239 12.80 8.25 9.68
CA ALA A 239 13.12 8.27 11.11
C ALA A 239 12.23 7.36 11.97
N ASP A 240 11.02 7.04 11.50
CA ASP A 240 10.05 6.23 12.24
C ASP A 240 10.31 4.72 12.11
N VAL A 241 11.13 4.30 11.14
CA VAL A 241 11.26 2.88 10.78
C VAL A 241 12.69 2.40 10.51
N LEU A 242 13.64 3.30 10.25
CA LEU A 242 15.01 2.93 9.93
C LEU A 242 15.85 3.07 11.19
N VAL A 243 16.88 2.23 11.32
CA VAL A 243 17.85 2.36 12.41
C VAL A 243 18.80 3.52 12.06
N PRO A 244 18.90 4.57 12.88
CA PRO A 244 19.82 5.68 12.62
C PRO A 244 21.27 5.22 12.79
N LEU A 245 22.19 5.76 11.99
CA LEU A 245 23.60 5.71 12.32
C LEU A 245 23.88 6.72 13.44
N MET A 246 24.73 6.36 14.41
CA MET A 246 25.07 7.22 15.55
C MET A 246 25.38 8.65 15.08
N ALA A 247 24.85 9.64 15.80
CA ALA A 247 24.82 11.04 15.39
C ALA A 247 26.24 11.59 15.12
N GLY A 248 26.49 12.02 13.88
CA GLY A 248 27.71 12.76 13.52
C GLY A 248 28.28 12.48 12.13
N LYS A 249 27.60 12.99 11.08
CA LYS A 249 28.17 13.26 9.75
C LYS A 249 28.58 12.07 8.84
N VAL A 250 27.84 10.97 8.81
CA VAL A 250 28.04 9.95 7.77
C VAL A 250 26.74 9.79 6.96
N GLU A 251 26.80 10.11 5.67
CA GLU A 251 25.79 9.68 4.70
C GLU A 251 26.10 8.23 4.28
N PRO A 252 25.08 7.35 4.13
CA PRO A 252 23.67 7.61 4.37
C PRO A 252 23.36 7.70 5.88
N PRO A 253 22.37 8.51 6.32
CA PRO A 253 22.08 8.73 7.74
C PRO A 253 21.44 7.54 8.48
N TYR A 254 21.26 6.40 7.81
CA TYR A 254 20.59 5.21 8.34
C TYR A 254 21.43 3.96 8.07
N ALA A 255 21.37 3.01 9.00
CA ALA A 255 22.21 1.83 9.02
C ALA A 255 21.92 0.88 7.84
N VAL A 256 23.00 0.23 7.40
CA VAL A 256 22.96 -0.91 6.48
C VAL A 256 23.67 -2.10 7.11
N ASP A 257 23.26 -3.32 6.75
CA ASP A 257 23.96 -4.54 7.17
C ASP A 257 25.30 -4.72 6.41
N CYS A 258 26.03 -5.78 6.74
CA CYS A 258 27.31 -6.09 6.09
C CYS A 258 27.21 -6.38 4.58
N GLU A 259 26.01 -6.60 4.06
CA GLU A 259 25.73 -6.81 2.64
C GLU A 259 25.18 -5.55 1.96
N GLY A 260 25.10 -4.43 2.69
CA GLY A 260 24.62 -3.15 2.20
C GLY A 260 23.09 -3.05 2.12
N ARG A 261 22.35 -3.90 2.85
CA ARG A 261 20.89 -3.84 2.92
C ARG A 261 20.46 -2.84 3.97
N THR A 262 19.41 -2.07 3.68
CA THR A 262 18.79 -1.18 4.66
C THR A 262 18.35 -1.96 5.91
N VAL A 263 18.75 -1.49 7.10
CA VAL A 263 18.31 -2.03 8.38
C VAL A 263 17.08 -1.26 8.87
N TYR A 264 16.06 -2.02 9.27
CA TYR A 264 14.80 -1.50 9.78
C TYR A 264 14.71 -1.74 11.30
N GLN A 265 14.02 -0.85 11.99
CA GLN A 265 13.61 -1.06 13.38
C GLN A 265 12.73 -2.30 13.49
N LYS A 266 12.70 -2.91 14.67
CA LYS A 266 11.75 -3.99 14.93
C LYS A 266 10.33 -3.43 14.92
N THR A 267 9.37 -4.22 14.47
CA THR A 267 7.98 -3.78 14.28
C THR A 267 7.30 -3.32 15.57
N ASP A 268 7.71 -3.85 16.72
CA ASP A 268 7.24 -3.45 18.05
C ASP A 268 7.75 -2.06 18.48
N GLU A 269 8.88 -1.61 17.95
CA GLU A 269 9.49 -0.30 18.22
C GLU A 269 8.96 0.81 17.29
N ILE A 270 8.43 0.45 16.12
CA ILE A 270 7.97 1.41 15.10
C ILE A 270 6.79 2.25 15.61
N ARG A 271 6.91 3.58 15.47
CA ARG A 271 5.85 4.56 15.72
C ARG A 271 5.82 5.60 14.60
N TYR A 272 4.71 5.73 13.89
CA TYR A 272 4.56 6.67 12.77
C TYR A 272 4.23 8.10 13.24
N LYS A 273 5.20 8.74 13.90
CA LYS A 273 5.02 10.02 14.62
C LYS A 273 5.73 11.21 13.99
N THR A 274 6.68 10.97 13.08
CA THR A 274 7.45 12.07 12.49
C THR A 274 6.59 12.83 11.49
N MET A 275 6.47 14.13 11.72
CA MET A 275 5.67 15.05 10.92
C MET A 275 6.61 16.02 10.17
N GLY A 276 6.12 16.58 9.06
CA GLY A 276 6.85 17.58 8.26
C GLY A 276 5.99 18.81 7.93
N PRO A 277 6.63 19.96 7.65
CA PRO A 277 5.90 21.15 7.22
C PRO A 277 5.39 21.03 5.79
N ARG A 278 4.45 21.89 5.42
CA ARG A 278 4.00 22.10 4.04
C ARG A 278 4.19 23.55 3.62
N SER A 279 4.46 23.79 2.35
CA SER A 279 4.61 25.15 1.82
C SER A 279 3.27 25.87 1.59
N ASP A 280 2.20 25.12 1.34
CA ASP A 280 0.87 25.65 0.99
C ASP A 280 -0.03 25.96 2.21
N ARG A 281 0.37 25.54 3.42
CA ARG A 281 -0.43 25.70 4.64
C ARG A 281 0.42 25.58 5.90
N SER A 282 0.03 26.27 6.97
CA SER A 282 0.69 26.16 8.28
C SER A 282 0.39 24.83 8.97
N GLY A 283 1.30 24.41 9.85
CA GLY A 283 1.17 23.19 10.65
C GLY A 283 2.17 22.10 10.27
N MET A 284 2.07 20.98 10.99
CA MET A 284 2.88 19.78 10.79
C MET A 284 1.99 18.65 10.31
N PHE A 285 2.42 17.94 9.27
CA PHE A 285 1.64 16.95 8.52
C PHE A 285 2.33 15.59 8.51
N PRO A 286 1.57 14.49 8.43
CA PRO A 286 2.15 13.15 8.34
C PRO A 286 2.97 13.00 7.06
N ILE A 287 4.04 12.22 7.14
CA ILE A 287 4.91 11.92 5.99
C ILE A 287 4.64 10.49 5.50
N GLY A 288 4.22 10.37 4.24
CA GLY A 288 3.97 9.08 3.59
C GLY A 288 2.55 8.54 3.79
N GLY A 289 2.26 7.42 3.12
CA GLY A 289 0.93 6.84 3.05
C GLY A 289 0.46 6.17 4.34
N VAL A 290 1.34 5.51 5.10
CA VAL A 290 0.95 4.80 6.33
C VAL A 290 0.27 5.73 7.34
N PRO A 291 0.91 6.83 7.80
CA PRO A 291 0.26 7.72 8.76
C PRO A 291 -0.97 8.44 8.18
N LEU A 292 -1.03 8.69 6.86
CA LEU A 292 -2.24 9.20 6.20
C LEU A 292 -3.41 8.21 6.35
N GLY A 293 -3.17 6.93 6.06
CA GLY A 293 -4.18 5.88 6.19
C GLY A 293 -4.64 5.68 7.64
N ILE A 294 -3.71 5.66 8.59
CA ILE A 294 -4.02 5.58 10.03
C ILE A 294 -4.91 6.74 10.46
N GLY A 295 -4.60 7.97 10.04
CA GLY A 295 -5.41 9.16 10.34
C GLY A 295 -6.84 9.05 9.83
N ILE A 296 -7.00 8.63 8.57
CA ILE A 296 -8.32 8.41 7.94
C ILE A 296 -9.14 7.38 8.72
N ALA A 297 -8.54 6.26 9.10
CA ALA A 297 -9.23 5.23 9.87
C ALA A 297 -9.67 5.73 11.26
N ASN A 298 -8.78 6.47 11.94
CA ASN A 298 -9.09 7.06 13.24
C ASN A 298 -10.29 8.03 13.14
N ASP A 299 -10.32 8.90 12.13
CA ASP A 299 -11.39 9.89 11.93
C ASP A 299 -12.74 9.20 11.63
N ILE A 300 -12.76 8.19 10.76
CA ILE A 300 -13.98 7.44 10.42
C ILE A 300 -14.49 6.66 11.63
N PHE A 301 -13.58 6.04 12.40
CA PHE A 301 -13.96 5.24 13.55
C PHE A 301 -14.52 6.10 14.69
N THR A 302 -13.84 7.20 15.02
CA THR A 302 -14.27 8.13 16.09
C THR A 302 -15.57 8.85 15.75
N SER A 303 -15.82 9.11 14.46
CA SER A 303 -17.11 9.64 13.99
C SER A 303 -18.22 8.57 13.86
N ASN A 304 -17.92 7.32 14.22
CA ASN A 304 -18.85 6.19 14.19
C ASN A 304 -19.45 5.92 12.80
N LEU A 305 -18.62 5.98 11.74
CA LEU A 305 -19.04 5.77 10.35
C LEU A 305 -20.14 6.75 9.90
N LYS A 306 -20.04 8.01 10.31
CA LYS A 306 -20.96 9.06 9.89
C LYS A 306 -20.58 9.60 8.51
N GLN A 307 -21.57 9.95 7.70
CA GLN A 307 -21.35 10.61 6.41
C GLN A 307 -20.59 11.93 6.59
N THR A 308 -19.66 12.20 5.69
CA THR A 308 -19.00 13.50 5.57
C THR A 308 -20.06 14.60 5.38
N PRO A 309 -20.04 15.69 6.17
CA PRO A 309 -21.01 16.77 6.03
C PRO A 309 -21.06 17.35 4.61
N ALA A 310 -22.26 17.64 4.11
CA ALA A 310 -22.46 18.08 2.73
C ALA A 310 -21.72 19.39 2.40
N ASP A 311 -21.56 20.29 3.37
CA ASP A 311 -20.80 21.54 3.27
C ASP A 311 -19.27 21.33 3.21
N LYS A 312 -18.80 20.13 3.54
CA LYS A 312 -17.39 19.71 3.46
C LYS A 312 -17.08 18.87 2.23
N GLN A 313 -18.10 18.48 1.46
CA GLN A 313 -17.89 17.80 0.19
C GLN A 313 -17.30 18.77 -0.86
N PRO A 314 -16.50 18.29 -1.82
CA PRO A 314 -16.03 19.13 -2.91
C PRO A 314 -17.21 19.76 -3.68
N GLY A 315 -17.39 21.07 -3.56
CA GLY A 315 -18.29 21.83 -4.43
C GLY A 315 -17.64 22.11 -5.78
N GLY A 316 -18.41 22.11 -6.87
CA GLY A 316 -17.92 22.33 -8.25
C GLY A 316 -17.24 23.69 -8.52
N GLN A 317 -17.04 24.54 -7.50
CA GLN A 317 -16.37 25.84 -7.59
C GLN A 317 -14.87 25.82 -7.27
N ASN A 318 -14.32 24.71 -6.75
CA ASN A 318 -12.89 24.57 -6.43
C ASN A 318 -12.11 23.67 -7.41
N MET A 319 -12.54 23.61 -8.68
CA MET A 319 -11.76 23.04 -9.79
C MET A 319 -10.85 24.11 -10.43
N GLY A 320 -10.31 25.01 -9.61
CA GLY A 320 -9.48 26.14 -10.04
C GLY A 320 -8.00 25.79 -9.99
N GLY A 321 -7.52 24.99 -10.96
CA GLY A 321 -6.17 25.17 -11.45
C GLY A 321 -6.04 26.59 -12.01
N VAL A 322 -4.90 27.22 -11.76
CA VAL A 322 -4.60 28.58 -12.21
C VAL A 322 -4.81 28.70 -13.73
N GLY A 323 -5.82 29.47 -14.14
CA GLY A 323 -5.95 30.12 -15.44
C GLY A 323 -6.07 29.24 -16.69
N ALA A 324 -7.29 29.06 -17.19
CA ALA A 324 -7.56 28.91 -18.63
C ALA A 324 -8.88 29.65 -18.98
N PRO A 325 -8.97 30.36 -20.12
CA PRO A 325 -10.09 31.23 -20.41
C PRO A 325 -11.36 30.44 -20.70
N THR A 326 -12.47 31.01 -20.25
CA THR A 326 -13.84 30.52 -20.41
C THR A 326 -14.19 30.29 -21.89
N GLY A 327 -14.28 29.02 -22.28
CA GLY A 327 -14.94 28.56 -23.50
C GLY A 327 -16.01 27.55 -23.10
N SER A 328 -17.26 27.87 -23.43
CA SER A 328 -18.43 27.03 -23.17
C SER A 328 -18.34 25.70 -23.90
N ASP A 329 -18.16 24.60 -23.17
CA ASP A 329 -18.76 23.32 -23.57
C ASP A 329 -19.01 22.45 -22.34
N LYS A 330 -20.28 22.30 -21.98
CA LYS A 330 -20.73 21.40 -20.90
C LYS A 330 -20.94 20.01 -21.50
N GLY A 331 -19.86 19.27 -21.69
CA GLY A 331 -19.92 17.87 -22.11
C GLY A 331 -18.61 17.16 -21.83
N GLY A 332 -18.50 16.44 -20.71
CA GLY A 332 -17.29 15.65 -20.47
C GLY A 332 -17.00 15.19 -19.03
N LEU A 333 -18.00 15.07 -18.14
CA LEU A 333 -17.80 14.50 -16.80
C LEU A 333 -18.45 13.13 -16.60
N LYS A 334 -18.99 12.52 -17.67
CA LYS A 334 -19.60 11.18 -17.63
C LYS A 334 -18.68 10.03 -18.03
N GLU A 335 -17.48 10.28 -18.55
CA GLU A 335 -16.62 9.20 -19.08
C GLU A 335 -15.43 8.79 -18.19
N PHE A 336 -15.12 9.54 -17.12
CA PHE A 336 -13.97 9.20 -16.26
C PHE A 336 -14.22 8.04 -15.29
N ALA A 337 -15.46 7.58 -15.13
CA ALA A 337 -15.82 6.52 -14.17
C ALA A 337 -16.00 5.13 -14.80
N VAL A 338 -15.95 4.99 -16.13
CA VAL A 338 -16.24 3.72 -16.83
C VAL A 338 -14.99 3.08 -17.45
N GLY A 339 -13.88 3.81 -17.59
CA GLY A 339 -12.67 3.33 -18.28
C GLY A 339 -11.61 2.59 -17.44
N MET A 340 -11.85 2.31 -16.15
CA MET A 340 -10.87 1.59 -15.28
C MET A 340 -11.31 0.18 -14.87
N MET A 341 -12.36 -0.37 -15.47
CA MET A 341 -12.84 -1.74 -15.25
C MET A 341 -13.09 -2.50 -16.56
N SER A 342 -12.15 -2.45 -17.49
CA SER A 342 -12.13 -3.36 -18.65
C SER A 342 -10.78 -4.04 -18.78
#